data_AF-A0A963H713-F1
#
_entry.id   AF-A0A963H713-F1
#
_cell.length_a   1.000
_cell.length_b   1.000
_cell.length_c   1.000
_cell.angle_alpha   90.00
_cell.angle_beta   90.00
_cell.angle_gamma   90.00
#
_symmetry.space_group_name_H-M   'P 1'
#
loop_
_entity.id
_entity.type
_entity.pdbx_description
1 polymer ?
#
loop_
_entity_poly.entity_id
_entity_poly.type
_entity_poly.pdbx_seq_one_letter_code
_entity_poly.pdbx_strand_id
1 'polypeptide(L)'
;RALASHRATLAALQIHHDVWFSEKSMVESGAIEESLADLRRHDAVYESEGATWLRSTDQGDDKDRVLIKSDGDFTYLTPDIAYHRDKFSRADRLFNVWGADHHGYVPRMKAAMELLGHDPEELHIAITQMVDLMRSGEPVAMSGRTGDFIALDDVINEVGPDAARFTYLMQSVDSRQT
;
A
#
# COMPACT_ATOMS: atom_id res chain seq x y z
N ARG A 1 17.60 -11.28 6.42
CA ARG A 1 18.43 -10.11 6.82
C ARG A 1 17.63 -8.82 6.82
N ALA A 2 17.06 -8.37 5.69
CA ALA A 2 16.28 -7.13 5.62
C ALA A 2 15.09 -7.06 6.59
N LEU A 3 14.23 -8.10 6.62
CA LEU A 3 13.08 -8.16 7.54
C LEU A 3 13.46 -8.03 9.03
N ALA A 4 14.58 -8.64 9.44
CA ALA A 4 15.07 -8.53 10.81
C ALA A 4 15.53 -7.10 11.13
N SER A 5 16.18 -6.42 10.16
CA SER A 5 16.57 -5.01 10.27
C SER A 5 15.34 -4.12 10.45
N HIS A 6 14.32 -4.26 9.57
CA HIS A 6 13.09 -3.45 9.66
C HIS A 6 12.38 -3.63 11.00
N ARG A 7 12.31 -4.87 11.53
CA ARG A 7 11.73 -5.13 12.85
C ARG A 7 12.49 -4.43 13.97
N ALA A 8 13.82 -4.41 13.91
CA ALA A 8 14.64 -3.73 14.93
C ALA A 8 14.44 -2.21 14.89
N THR A 9 14.47 -1.60 13.71
CA THR A 9 14.20 -0.16 13.52
C THR A 9 12.81 0.23 14.03
N LEU A 10 11.78 -0.52 13.65
CA LEU A 10 10.41 -0.24 14.10
C LEU A 10 10.26 -0.43 15.63
N ALA A 11 10.90 -1.46 16.21
CA ALA A 11 10.89 -1.68 17.65
C ALA A 11 11.58 -0.54 18.43
N ALA A 12 12.62 0.09 17.86
CA ALA A 12 13.23 1.28 18.46
C ALA A 12 12.22 2.43 18.59
N LEU A 13 11.27 2.53 17.64
CA LEU A 13 10.14 3.47 17.68
C LEU A 13 8.90 2.94 18.42
N GLN A 14 9.00 1.81 19.12
CA GLN A 14 7.88 1.14 19.80
C GLN A 14 6.73 0.75 18.84
N ILE A 15 7.06 0.45 17.58
CA ILE A 15 6.12 -0.02 16.56
C ILE A 15 6.29 -1.54 16.41
N HIS A 16 5.22 -2.28 16.67
CA HIS A 16 5.19 -3.74 16.59
C HIS A 16 4.01 -4.19 15.73
N HIS A 17 4.30 -4.97 14.68
CA HIS A 17 3.27 -5.61 13.88
C HIS A 17 3.06 -7.05 14.37
N ASP A 18 1.80 -7.39 14.63
CA ASP A 18 1.39 -8.76 14.97
C ASP A 18 1.61 -9.73 13.82
N VAL A 19 1.40 -9.26 12.58
CA VAL A 19 1.49 -10.06 11.36
C VAL A 19 2.45 -9.42 10.37
N TRP A 20 3.37 -10.23 9.84
CA TRP A 20 4.20 -9.88 8.69
C TRP A 20 3.87 -10.83 7.57
N PHE A 21 3.19 -10.31 6.55
CA PHE A 21 2.67 -11.10 5.44
C PHE A 21 3.71 -11.25 4.32
N SER A 22 3.69 -12.39 3.63
CA SER A 22 4.57 -12.65 2.49
C SER A 22 3.75 -12.80 1.21
N GLU A 23 4.07 -11.97 0.21
CA GLU A 23 3.51 -12.12 -1.14
C GLU A 23 3.77 -13.51 -1.71
N LYS A 24 4.95 -14.07 -1.45
CA LYS A 24 5.29 -15.44 -1.86
C LYS A 24 4.31 -16.48 -1.31
N SER A 25 3.90 -16.37 -0.03
CA SER A 25 2.90 -17.29 0.54
C SER A 25 1.51 -17.13 -0.09
N MET A 26 1.18 -15.94 -0.60
CA MET A 26 -0.07 -15.69 -1.32
C MET A 26 -0.07 -16.35 -2.70
N VAL A 27 1.06 -16.28 -3.41
CA VAL A 27 1.27 -16.99 -4.68
C VAL A 27 1.20 -18.50 -4.46
N GLU A 28 1.91 -19.03 -3.46
CA GLU A 28 1.96 -20.47 -3.19
C GLU A 28 0.62 -21.06 -2.73
N SER A 29 -0.25 -20.25 -2.12
CA SER A 29 -1.58 -20.69 -1.65
C SER A 29 -2.66 -20.66 -2.74
N GLY A 30 -2.40 -20.03 -3.89
CA GLY A 30 -3.42 -19.86 -4.95
C GLY A 30 -4.42 -18.74 -4.67
N ALA A 31 -4.16 -17.88 -3.69
CA ALA A 31 -5.08 -16.82 -3.29
C ALA A 31 -5.33 -15.78 -4.41
N ILE A 32 -4.37 -15.61 -5.32
CA ILE A 32 -4.53 -14.73 -6.49
C ILE A 32 -5.57 -15.32 -7.45
N GLU A 33 -5.44 -16.61 -7.77
CA GLU A 33 -6.34 -17.34 -8.66
C GLU A 33 -7.75 -17.40 -8.09
N GLU A 34 -7.89 -17.61 -6.78
CA GLU A 34 -9.18 -17.53 -6.08
C GLU A 34 -9.82 -16.15 -6.20
N SER A 35 -9.03 -15.08 -6.01
CA SER A 35 -9.53 -13.70 -6.13
C SER A 35 -10.01 -13.40 -7.56
N LEU A 36 -9.28 -13.87 -8.57
CA LEU A 36 -9.69 -13.77 -9.97
C LEU A 36 -10.95 -14.59 -10.27
N ALA A 37 -11.09 -15.77 -9.68
CA ALA A 37 -12.30 -16.58 -9.81
C ALA A 37 -13.51 -15.86 -9.19
N ASP A 38 -13.34 -15.22 -8.04
CA ASP A 38 -14.38 -14.45 -7.38
C ASP A 38 -14.82 -13.25 -8.22
N LEU A 39 -13.87 -12.49 -8.76
CA LEU A 39 -14.18 -11.40 -9.68
C LEU A 39 -14.97 -11.89 -10.90
N ARG A 40 -14.60 -13.04 -11.47
CA ARG A 40 -15.37 -13.65 -12.58
C ARG A 40 -16.79 -14.05 -12.15
N ARG A 41 -16.96 -14.59 -10.94
CA ARG A 41 -18.29 -14.95 -10.40
C ARG A 41 -19.19 -13.73 -10.20
N HIS A 42 -18.61 -12.57 -9.94
CA HIS A 42 -19.34 -11.29 -9.81
C HIS A 42 -19.51 -10.54 -11.13
N ASP A 43 -19.13 -11.13 -12.27
CA ASP A 43 -19.13 -10.46 -13.60
C ASP A 43 -18.28 -9.17 -13.62
N ALA A 44 -17.31 -9.06 -12.70
CA ALA A 44 -16.50 -7.86 -12.49
C ALA A 44 -15.34 -7.72 -13.49
N VAL A 45 -15.11 -8.74 -14.34
CA VAL A 45 -14.00 -8.76 -15.29
C VAL A 45 -14.45 -9.12 -16.69
N TYR A 46 -13.69 -8.68 -17.68
CA TYR A 46 -13.91 -9.00 -19.09
C TYR A 46 -12.58 -9.19 -19.82
N GLU A 47 -12.63 -9.87 -20.96
CA GLU A 47 -11.45 -10.05 -21.83
C GLU A 47 -11.48 -9.01 -22.96
N SER A 48 -10.35 -8.34 -23.18
CA SER A 48 -10.18 -7.41 -24.30
C SER A 48 -8.71 -7.28 -24.66
N GLU A 49 -8.41 -7.24 -25.95
CA GLU A 49 -7.04 -7.11 -26.48
C GLU A 49 -6.08 -8.22 -25.98
N GLY A 50 -6.62 -9.40 -25.69
CA GLY A 50 -5.87 -10.53 -25.14
C GLY A 50 -5.52 -10.41 -23.66
N ALA A 51 -6.03 -9.39 -22.96
CA ALA A 51 -5.83 -9.15 -21.54
C ALA A 51 -7.15 -9.27 -20.76
N THR A 52 -7.05 -9.59 -19.47
CA THR A 52 -8.18 -9.58 -18.53
C THR A 52 -8.27 -8.21 -17.85
N TRP A 53 -9.41 -7.56 -17.96
CA TRP A 53 -9.70 -6.23 -17.42
C TRP A 53 -10.71 -6.31 -16.29
N LEU A 54 -10.52 -5.48 -15.26
CA LEU A 54 -11.47 -5.19 -14.20
C LEU A 54 -12.38 -4.04 -14.65
N ARG A 55 -13.69 -4.20 -14.50
CA ARG A 55 -14.73 -3.19 -14.75
C ARG A 55 -14.75 -2.09 -13.68
N SER A 56 -13.59 -1.54 -13.32
CA SER A 56 -13.49 -0.59 -12.21
C SER A 56 -14.22 0.73 -12.48
N THR A 57 -14.47 1.09 -13.74
CA THR A 57 -15.28 2.28 -14.07
C THR A 57 -16.73 2.16 -13.62
N ASP A 58 -17.27 0.94 -13.53
CA ASP A 58 -18.63 0.70 -13.01
C ASP A 58 -18.76 1.15 -11.54
N GLN A 59 -17.63 1.25 -10.82
CA GLN A 59 -17.54 1.68 -9.42
C GLN A 59 -16.73 2.97 -9.24
N GLY A 60 -16.74 3.86 -10.25
CA GLY A 60 -16.22 5.22 -10.11
C GLY A 60 -14.71 5.40 -10.26
N ASP A 61 -13.98 4.40 -10.77
CA ASP A 61 -12.59 4.57 -11.20
C ASP A 61 -12.50 5.35 -12.53
N ASP A 62 -11.33 5.92 -12.84
CA ASP A 62 -11.14 6.76 -14.05
C ASP A 62 -11.11 5.96 -15.36
N LYS A 63 -10.65 4.70 -15.28
CA LYS A 63 -10.63 3.73 -16.38
C LYS A 63 -10.53 2.31 -15.84
N ASP A 64 -11.00 1.37 -16.65
CA ASP A 64 -10.87 -0.05 -16.34
C ASP A 64 -9.39 -0.45 -16.24
N ARG A 65 -9.12 -1.43 -15.37
CA ARG A 65 -7.74 -1.81 -15.02
C ARG A 65 -7.41 -3.20 -15.54
N VAL A 66 -6.25 -3.32 -16.17
CA VAL A 66 -5.72 -4.63 -16.53
C VAL A 66 -5.31 -5.38 -15.26
N LEU A 67 -5.82 -6.60 -15.10
CA LEU A 67 -5.41 -7.54 -14.05
C LEU A 67 -4.39 -8.56 -14.58
N ILE A 68 -4.63 -9.06 -15.79
CA ILE A 68 -3.75 -10.01 -16.48
C ILE A 68 -3.38 -9.37 -17.81
N LYS A 69 -2.08 -9.16 -18.03
CA LYS A 69 -1.54 -8.64 -19.29
C LYS A 69 -1.73 -9.66 -20.42
N SER A 70 -1.57 -9.21 -21.66
CA SER A 70 -1.68 -10.08 -22.84
C SER A 70 -0.58 -11.14 -22.96
N ASP A 71 0.51 -11.00 -22.20
CA ASP A 71 1.55 -12.02 -22.04
C ASP A 71 1.26 -13.04 -20.94
N GLY A 72 0.13 -12.91 -20.22
CA GLY A 72 -0.31 -13.81 -19.16
C GLY A 72 0.17 -13.43 -17.76
N ASP A 73 1.05 -12.44 -17.62
CA ASP A 73 1.54 -11.98 -16.32
C ASP A 73 0.49 -11.12 -15.61
N PHE A 74 0.50 -11.17 -14.27
CA PHE A 74 -0.29 -10.28 -13.44
C PHE A 74 0.26 -8.84 -13.44
N THR A 75 -0.62 -7.85 -13.37
CA THR A 75 -0.25 -6.48 -12.98
C THR A 75 -0.11 -6.39 -11.46
N TYR A 76 0.47 -5.30 -10.94
CA TYR A 76 0.57 -5.07 -9.49
C TYR A 76 -0.80 -4.95 -8.79
N LEU A 77 -1.86 -4.60 -9.53
CA LEU A 77 -3.20 -4.48 -8.96
C LEU A 77 -3.76 -5.85 -8.55
N THR A 78 -3.44 -6.91 -9.28
CA THR A 78 -3.96 -8.25 -9.03
C THR A 78 -3.54 -8.84 -7.67
N PRO A 79 -2.25 -8.88 -7.30
CA PRO A 79 -1.84 -9.30 -5.96
C PRO A 79 -2.33 -8.33 -4.88
N ASP A 80 -2.43 -7.03 -5.15
CA ASP A 80 -3.02 -6.09 -4.19
C ASP A 80 -4.48 -6.42 -3.88
N ILE A 81 -5.30 -6.69 -4.91
CA ILE A 81 -6.70 -7.11 -4.74
C ILE A 81 -6.76 -8.40 -3.92
N ALA A 82 -5.94 -9.39 -4.27
CA ALA A 82 -5.92 -10.67 -3.55
C ALA A 82 -5.56 -10.48 -2.08
N TYR A 83 -4.61 -9.61 -1.78
CA TYR A 83 -4.23 -9.33 -0.40
C TYR A 83 -5.30 -8.54 0.36
N HIS A 84 -6.02 -7.62 -0.29
CA HIS A 84 -7.14 -6.93 0.35
C HIS A 84 -8.31 -7.86 0.62
N ARG A 85 -8.62 -8.77 -0.32
CA ARG A 85 -9.60 -9.85 -0.12
C ARG A 85 -9.21 -10.75 1.07
N ASP A 86 -7.95 -11.16 1.16
CA ASP A 86 -7.44 -11.90 2.33
C ASP A 86 -7.72 -11.12 3.62
N LYS A 87 -7.35 -9.84 3.68
CA LYS A 87 -7.56 -9.01 4.88
C LYS A 87 -9.04 -8.90 5.24
N PHE A 88 -9.93 -8.70 4.27
CA PHE A 88 -11.38 -8.63 4.50
C PHE A 88 -11.99 -9.95 4.96
N SER A 89 -11.39 -11.10 4.63
CA SER A 89 -11.87 -12.39 5.15
C SER A 89 -11.74 -12.54 6.68
N ARG A 90 -10.97 -11.65 7.32
CA ARG A 90 -10.60 -11.71 8.74
C ARG A 90 -10.70 -10.37 9.46
N ALA A 91 -11.31 -9.35 8.83
CA ALA A 91 -11.57 -8.05 9.43
C ALA A 91 -12.77 -7.37 8.77
N ASP A 92 -13.58 -6.67 9.56
CA ASP A 92 -14.75 -5.93 9.06
C ASP A 92 -14.37 -4.58 8.42
N ARG A 93 -13.23 -4.01 8.82
CA ARG A 93 -12.74 -2.71 8.34
C ARG A 93 -11.23 -2.75 8.14
N LEU A 94 -10.77 -2.13 7.06
CA LEU A 94 -9.37 -2.02 6.72
C LEU A 94 -8.92 -0.56 6.76
N PHE A 95 -7.77 -0.33 7.40
CA PHE A 95 -7.11 0.98 7.41
C PHE A 95 -5.74 0.85 6.76
N ASN A 96 -5.56 1.50 5.62
CA ASN A 96 -4.29 1.59 4.93
C ASN A 96 -3.69 2.99 5.14
N VAL A 97 -2.38 3.05 5.20
CA VAL A 97 -1.61 4.30 5.23
C VAL A 97 -0.67 4.28 4.02
N TRP A 98 -0.89 5.16 3.04
CA TRP A 98 -0.17 5.21 1.78
C TRP A 98 0.49 6.56 1.56
N GLY A 99 1.54 6.61 0.74
CA GLY A 99 2.19 7.87 0.33
C GLY A 99 1.33 8.70 -0.62
N ALA A 100 1.60 10.01 -0.67
CA ALA A 100 0.91 10.97 -1.54
C ALA A 100 0.92 10.61 -3.04
N ASP A 101 1.97 9.93 -3.49
CA ASP A 101 2.13 9.41 -4.84
C ASP A 101 1.11 8.32 -5.21
N HIS A 102 0.43 7.72 -4.22
CA HIS A 102 -0.57 6.68 -4.41
C HIS A 102 -2.02 7.21 -4.39
N HIS A 103 -2.25 8.53 -4.31
CA HIS A 103 -3.60 9.10 -4.30
C HIS A 103 -4.48 8.61 -5.47
N GLY A 104 -3.91 8.56 -6.69
CA GLY A 104 -4.62 8.06 -7.89
C GLY A 104 -4.86 6.53 -7.89
N TYR A 105 -4.33 5.80 -6.92
CA TYR A 105 -4.55 4.37 -6.73
C TYR A 105 -5.73 4.07 -5.80
N VAL A 106 -6.25 5.08 -5.09
CA VAL A 106 -7.38 4.91 -4.16
C VAL A 106 -8.66 4.46 -4.88
N PRO A 107 -9.12 5.14 -5.96
CA PRO A 107 -10.40 4.78 -6.59
C PRO A 107 -10.41 3.35 -7.12
N ARG A 108 -9.33 2.91 -7.79
CA ARG A 108 -9.24 1.55 -8.34
C ARG A 108 -9.27 0.46 -7.29
N MET A 109 -8.69 0.71 -6.10
CA MET A 109 -8.71 -0.27 -5.02
C MET A 109 -10.09 -0.34 -4.38
N LYS A 110 -10.74 0.80 -4.13
CA LYS A 110 -12.13 0.85 -3.64
C LYS A 110 -13.08 0.14 -4.62
N ALA A 111 -12.98 0.46 -5.91
CA ALA A 111 -13.76 -0.18 -6.96
C ALA A 111 -13.58 -1.71 -6.98
N ALA A 112 -12.34 -2.20 -6.85
CA ALA A 112 -12.10 -3.64 -6.83
C ALA A 112 -12.73 -4.34 -5.62
N MET A 113 -12.74 -3.70 -4.45
CA MET A 113 -13.36 -4.27 -3.25
C MET A 113 -14.89 -4.25 -3.34
N GLU A 114 -15.47 -3.18 -3.90
CA GLU A 114 -16.91 -3.09 -4.16
C GLU A 114 -17.37 -4.15 -5.17
N LEU A 115 -16.60 -4.38 -6.23
CA LEU A 115 -16.84 -5.46 -7.20
C LEU A 115 -16.71 -6.87 -6.60
N LEU A 116 -15.99 -7.02 -5.49
CA LEU A 116 -15.93 -8.26 -4.71
C LEU A 116 -17.05 -8.37 -3.67
N GLY A 117 -17.95 -7.38 -3.61
CA GLY A 117 -19.10 -7.36 -2.71
C GLY A 117 -18.85 -6.76 -1.33
N HIS A 118 -17.74 -6.04 -1.14
CA HIS A 118 -17.46 -5.31 0.10
C HIS A 118 -18.00 -3.87 0.05
N ASP A 119 -18.31 -3.28 1.21
CA ASP A 119 -18.66 -1.86 1.27
C ASP A 119 -17.37 -1.02 1.06
N PRO A 120 -17.31 -0.13 0.04
CA PRO A 120 -16.12 0.70 -0.19
C PRO A 120 -15.79 1.63 0.98
N GLU A 121 -16.72 1.88 1.89
CA GLU A 121 -16.50 2.66 3.12
C GLU A 121 -15.84 1.85 4.24
N GLU A 122 -15.79 0.51 4.14
CA GLU A 122 -15.01 -0.33 5.06
C GLU A 122 -13.50 -0.29 4.76
N LEU A 123 -13.11 0.16 3.56
CA LEU A 123 -11.72 0.43 3.18
C LEU A 123 -11.38 1.91 3.37
N HIS A 124 -10.72 2.23 4.49
CA HIS A 124 -10.18 3.55 4.77
C HIS A 124 -8.73 3.65 4.31
N ILE A 125 -8.41 4.67 3.52
CA ILE A 125 -7.05 4.91 3.05
C ILE A 125 -6.63 6.33 3.46
N ALA A 126 -5.68 6.42 4.39
CA ALA A 126 -5.04 7.66 4.76
C ALA A 126 -3.85 7.94 3.82
N ILE A 127 -3.79 9.15 3.26
CA ILE A 127 -2.71 9.57 2.37
C ILE A 127 -1.73 10.47 3.15
N THR A 128 -0.54 9.95 3.40
CA THR A 128 0.55 10.66 4.07
C THR A 128 1.33 11.52 3.09
N GLN A 129 1.62 12.76 3.46
CA GLN A 129 2.47 13.64 2.66
C GLN A 129 3.97 13.34 2.83
N MET A 130 4.77 13.85 1.90
CA MET A 130 6.23 13.79 1.99
C MET A 130 6.73 14.60 3.18
N VAL A 131 7.84 14.13 3.75
CA VAL A 131 8.56 14.76 4.86
C VAL A 131 9.82 15.43 4.31
N ASP A 132 10.04 16.69 4.67
CA ASP A 132 11.34 17.33 4.52
C ASP A 132 12.16 17.13 5.79
N LEU A 133 13.47 16.92 5.66
CA LEU A 133 14.36 16.88 6.81
C LEU A 133 15.23 18.13 6.82
N MET A 134 15.37 18.75 7.99
CA MET A 134 16.16 19.96 8.19
C MET A 134 17.29 19.68 9.19
N ARG A 135 18.52 20.12 8.87
CA ARG A 135 19.65 20.10 9.80
C ARG A 135 20.22 21.52 9.90
N SER A 136 20.29 22.05 11.12
CA SER A 136 20.79 23.42 11.38
C SER A 136 20.06 24.51 10.57
N GLY A 137 18.77 24.31 10.29
CA GLY A 137 17.96 25.25 9.51
C GLY A 137 18.12 25.14 7.99
N GLU A 138 18.91 24.19 7.49
CA GLU A 138 19.08 23.92 6.07
C GLU A 138 18.44 22.57 5.67
N PRO A 139 17.79 22.47 4.49
CA PRO A 139 17.25 21.21 3.99
C PRO A 139 18.35 20.17 3.79
N VAL A 140 18.11 18.95 4.27
CA VAL A 140 18.97 17.81 3.98
C VAL A 140 18.59 17.27 2.61
N ALA A 141 19.53 17.34 1.66
CA ALA A 141 19.29 16.87 0.30
C ALA A 141 19.18 15.34 0.25
N MET A 142 18.02 14.82 -0.15
CA MET A 142 17.86 13.41 -0.52
C MET A 142 18.19 13.24 -2.00
N SER A 143 19.42 12.87 -2.35
CA SER A 143 19.81 12.66 -3.75
C SER A 143 19.49 11.25 -4.20
N GLY A 144 18.35 11.07 -4.88
CA GLY A 144 17.89 9.78 -5.42
C GLY A 144 18.76 9.13 -6.52
N ARG A 145 20.00 9.58 -6.75
CA ARG A 145 20.92 9.05 -7.79
C ARG A 145 22.30 8.63 -7.28
N THR A 146 22.67 8.88 -6.02
CA THR A 146 24.01 8.57 -5.47
C THR A 146 24.02 7.63 -4.27
N GLY A 147 22.87 7.16 -3.80
CA GLY A 147 22.79 6.24 -2.65
C GLY A 147 22.66 6.93 -1.29
N ASP A 148 22.53 8.26 -1.27
CA ASP A 148 22.27 9.04 -0.06
C ASP A 148 20.76 9.07 0.24
N PHE A 149 20.21 7.93 0.64
CA PHE A 149 18.93 7.88 1.34
C PHE A 149 19.20 8.03 2.83
N ILE A 150 18.41 8.84 3.52
CA ILE A 150 18.50 8.96 4.97
C ILE A 150 17.78 7.76 5.57
N ALA A 151 18.52 6.86 6.21
CA ALA A 151 17.91 5.73 6.89
C ALA A 151 17.16 6.23 8.12
N LEU A 152 16.01 5.62 8.41
CA LEU A 152 15.26 5.93 9.63
C LEU A 152 16.11 5.68 10.90
N ASP A 153 17.01 4.70 10.86
CA ASP A 153 17.98 4.46 11.93
C ASP A 153 18.90 5.67 12.16
N ASP A 154 19.32 6.38 11.11
CA ASP A 154 20.17 7.57 11.25
C ASP A 154 19.42 8.70 11.95
N VAL A 155 18.14 8.91 11.61
CA VAL A 155 17.26 9.87 12.29
C VAL A 155 17.11 9.50 13.76
N ILE A 156 16.81 8.24 14.06
CA ILE A 156 16.65 7.74 15.44
C ILE A 156 17.94 7.94 16.24
N ASN A 157 19.10 7.64 15.66
CA ASN A 157 20.39 7.79 16.32
C ASN A 157 20.74 9.26 16.60
N GLU A 158 20.30 10.19 15.75
CA GLU A 158 20.59 11.62 15.88
C GLU A 158 19.68 12.32 16.89
N VAL A 159 18.36 12.09 16.83
CA VAL A 159 17.39 12.81 17.69
C VAL A 159 16.82 11.99 18.84
N GLY A 160 16.99 10.67 18.81
CA GLY A 160 16.37 9.74 19.74
C GLY A 160 14.95 9.33 19.31
N PRO A 161 14.49 8.14 19.74
CA PRO A 161 13.22 7.56 19.28
C PRO A 161 11.98 8.36 19.71
N ASP A 162 11.98 8.93 20.92
CA ASP A 162 10.84 9.69 21.42
C ASP A 162 10.66 11.01 20.67
N ALA A 163 11.76 11.73 20.39
CA ALA A 163 11.72 12.95 19.61
C ALA A 163 11.25 12.65 18.18
N ALA A 164 11.77 11.60 17.54
CA ALA A 164 11.32 11.19 16.21
C ALA A 164 9.80 10.92 16.18
N ARG A 165 9.29 10.09 17.10
CA ARG A 165 7.86 9.78 17.18
C ARG A 165 7.02 11.02 17.43
N PHE A 166 7.43 11.87 18.38
CA PHE A 166 6.70 13.07 18.73
C PHE A 166 6.60 14.01 17.53
N THR A 167 7.71 14.25 16.82
CA THR A 167 7.75 15.13 15.64
C THR A 167 6.79 14.65 14.54
N TYR A 168 6.83 13.37 14.18
CA TYR A 168 5.92 12.82 13.15
C TYR A 168 4.43 12.87 13.54
N LEU A 169 4.13 12.97 14.84
CA LEU A 169 2.77 13.05 15.38
C LEU A 169 2.28 14.47 15.66
N MET A 170 3.15 15.49 15.59
CA MET A 170 2.76 16.88 15.88
C MET A 170 1.81 17.47 14.83
N GLN A 171 1.88 16.96 13.60
CA GLN A 171 1.11 17.44 12.46
C GLN A 171 0.22 16.34 11.91
N SER A 172 -0.91 16.74 11.31
CA SER A 172 -1.79 15.80 10.64
C SER A 172 -1.07 15.09 9.50
N VAL A 173 -1.42 13.82 9.27
CA VAL A 173 -0.75 12.96 8.29
C VAL A 173 -0.88 13.49 6.85
N ASP A 174 -1.93 14.25 6.58
CA ASP A 174 -2.26 14.86 5.29
C ASP A 174 -1.61 16.24 5.08
N SER A 175 -0.78 16.69 6.02
CA SER A 175 0.00 17.93 5.91
C SER A 175 1.48 17.65 5.67
N ARG A 176 2.14 18.53 4.91
CA ARG A 176 3.58 18.45 4.67
C ARG A 176 4.32 18.63 5.99
N GLN A 177 5.17 17.66 6.32
CA GLN A 177 5.95 17.66 7.57
C GLN A 177 7.39 18.12 7.33
N THR A 178 8.00 18.70 8.36
CA THR A 178 9.38 19.19 8.38
C THR A 178 10.06 18.84 9.69
#